data_AF-A0A959CCF6-F1
#
_entry.id   AF-A0A959CCF6-F1
#
_cell.length_a   1.000
_cell.length_b   1.000
_cell.length_c   1.000
_cell.angle_alpha   90.00
_cell.angle_beta   90.00
_cell.angle_gamma   90.00
#
_symmetry.space_group_name_H-M   'P 1'
#
loop_
_entity.id
_entity.type
_entity.pdbx_description
1 polymer ?
#
loop_
_entity_poly.entity_id
_entity_poly.type
_entity_poly.pdbx_seq_one_letter_code
_entity_poly.pdbx_strand_id
1 'polypeptide(L)'
;YAAFLREDGMSVTQFNNIVSVACNLGDVDWADFFVKTQGKFLPESLQEDATLLAKATIHFKKGQYLQVLKTLRKKNFESLLDNIRAKALTLKSYYEMEDADVLDKCLVFDAYLSRHNRRKIEAVAASLHFSKILKAIIRRNLPAQQILSDIKDTQPLYFREWLLEKMIDYRKT
;
A
#
# COMPACT_ATOMS: atom_id res chain seq x y z
N TYR A 1 15.81 -24.71 9.73
CA TYR A 1 15.21 -23.55 9.03
C TYR A 1 15.63 -23.51 7.56
N ALA A 2 15.32 -24.57 6.81
CA ALA A 2 15.59 -24.65 5.37
C ALA A 2 14.28 -25.06 4.68
N ALA A 3 13.47 -24.08 4.31
CA ALA A 3 12.20 -24.31 3.63
C ALA A 3 11.90 -23.21 2.62
N PHE A 4 12.89 -22.78 1.82
CA PHE A 4 12.64 -21.83 0.71
C PHE A 4 13.59 -22.03 -0.50
N LEU A 5 14.03 -23.26 -0.75
CA LEU A 5 14.72 -23.60 -1.99
C LEU A 5 13.71 -24.28 -2.93
N ARG A 6 12.89 -23.49 -3.61
CA ARG A 6 12.33 -23.90 -4.91
C ARG A 6 13.28 -23.43 -6.00
N GLU A 7 13.37 -24.18 -7.09
CA GLU A 7 14.29 -23.98 -8.23
C GLU A 7 14.12 -22.62 -8.95
N ASP A 8 13.07 -21.86 -8.62
CA ASP A 8 12.66 -20.57 -9.19
C ASP A 8 12.86 -19.36 -8.25
N GLY A 9 13.31 -19.57 -7.01
CA GLY A 9 13.54 -18.49 -6.04
C GLY A 9 12.24 -17.77 -5.60
N MET A 10 12.39 -16.73 -4.78
CA MET A 10 11.25 -15.92 -4.30
C MET A 10 10.94 -14.78 -5.28
N SER A 11 9.68 -14.61 -5.69
CA SER A 11 9.27 -13.46 -6.50
C SER A 11 9.24 -12.16 -5.68
N VAL A 12 9.43 -11.02 -6.36
CA VAL A 12 9.28 -9.66 -5.78
C VAL A 12 7.94 -9.47 -5.07
N THR A 13 6.88 -10.04 -5.63
CA THR A 13 5.54 -9.96 -5.03
C THR A 13 5.43 -10.79 -3.76
N GLN A 14 5.95 -12.03 -3.74
CA GLN A 14 5.98 -12.85 -2.52
C GLN A 14 6.81 -12.17 -1.43
N PHE A 15 7.97 -11.63 -1.79
CA PHE A 15 8.85 -10.90 -0.87
C PHE A 15 8.13 -9.72 -0.21
N ASN A 16 7.50 -8.85 -1.00
CA ASN A 16 6.75 -7.70 -0.47
C ASN A 16 5.50 -8.11 0.33
N ASN A 17 4.83 -9.20 -0.06
CA ASN A 17 3.69 -9.72 0.69
C ASN A 17 4.13 -10.22 2.08
N ILE A 18 5.25 -10.93 2.18
CA ILE A 18 5.79 -11.40 3.48
C ILE A 18 6.07 -10.21 4.40
N VAL A 19 6.73 -9.16 3.88
CA VAL A 19 7.01 -7.93 4.62
C VAL A 19 5.71 -7.23 5.06
N SER A 20 4.73 -7.16 4.17
CA SER A 20 3.43 -6.54 4.46
C SER A 20 2.67 -7.28 5.57
N VAL A 21 2.65 -8.62 5.51
CA VAL A 21 2.00 -9.46 6.53
C VAL A 21 2.69 -9.29 7.88
N ALA A 22 4.02 -9.36 7.93
CA ALA A 22 4.76 -9.14 9.18
C ALA A 22 4.49 -7.75 9.78
N CYS A 23 4.48 -6.70 8.95
CA CYS A 23 4.14 -5.36 9.40
C CYS A 23 2.70 -5.27 9.94
N ASN A 24 1.74 -5.95 9.32
CA ASN A 24 0.35 -5.96 9.78
C ASN A 24 0.21 -6.67 11.14
N LEU A 25 0.96 -7.76 11.35
CA LEU A 25 1.02 -8.48 12.62
C LEU A 25 1.77 -7.73 13.73
N GLY A 26 2.48 -6.64 13.40
CA GLY A 26 3.26 -5.85 14.34
C GLY A 26 4.73 -6.28 14.44
N ASP A 27 5.16 -7.29 13.68
CA ASP A 27 6.53 -7.83 13.67
C ASP A 27 7.47 -6.99 12.79
N VAL A 28 7.56 -5.69 13.08
CA VAL A 28 8.28 -4.71 12.25
C VAL A 28 9.79 -4.95 12.26
N ASP A 29 10.37 -5.34 13.40
CA ASP A 29 11.80 -5.62 13.50
C ASP A 29 12.19 -6.89 12.74
N TRP A 30 11.30 -7.90 12.77
CA TRP A 30 11.46 -9.10 11.94
C TRP A 30 11.39 -8.75 10.45
N ALA A 31 10.46 -7.88 10.05
CA ALA A 31 10.36 -7.43 8.66
C ALA A 31 11.65 -6.74 8.19
N ASP A 32 12.26 -5.90 9.03
CA ASP A 32 13.54 -5.23 8.73
C ASP A 32 14.69 -6.24 8.56
N PHE A 33 14.76 -7.22 9.47
CA PHE A 33 15.72 -8.32 9.38
C PHE A 33 15.50 -9.18 8.13
N PHE A 34 14.25 -9.53 7.81
CA PHE A 34 13.89 -10.30 6.62
C PHE A 34 14.34 -9.57 5.35
N VAL A 35 14.09 -8.26 5.23
CA VAL A 35 14.51 -7.49 4.05
C VAL A 35 16.03 -7.50 3.89
N LYS A 36 16.78 -7.32 4.98
CA LYS A 36 18.25 -7.33 4.96
C LYS A 36 18.84 -8.69 4.60
N THR A 37 18.23 -9.77 5.09
CA THR A 37 18.79 -11.12 4.94
C THR A 37 18.31 -11.82 3.67
N GLN A 38 17.06 -11.60 3.26
CA GLN A 38 16.45 -12.27 2.11
C GLN A 38 16.51 -11.43 0.84
N GLY A 39 16.63 -10.10 0.93
CA GLY A 39 16.67 -9.22 -0.24
C GLY A 39 17.81 -9.55 -1.20
N LYS A 40 18.97 -9.98 -0.69
CA LYS A 40 20.15 -10.36 -1.48
C LYS A 40 19.98 -11.62 -2.34
N PHE A 41 18.94 -12.41 -2.10
CA PHE A 41 18.65 -13.64 -2.85
C PHE A 41 17.65 -13.43 -3.98
N LEU A 42 17.11 -12.21 -4.14
CA LEU A 42 16.30 -11.86 -5.30
C LEU A 42 17.18 -11.68 -6.54
N PRO A 43 16.65 -11.82 -7.76
CA PRO A 43 17.39 -11.51 -8.99
C PRO A 43 17.93 -10.07 -8.93
N GLU A 44 19.20 -9.87 -9.30
CA GLU A 44 19.91 -8.59 -9.15
C GLU A 44 19.14 -7.39 -9.72
N SER A 45 18.54 -7.56 -10.90
CA SER A 45 17.71 -6.54 -11.56
C SER A 45 16.46 -6.13 -10.76
N LEU A 46 15.98 -7.00 -9.88
CA LEU A 46 14.74 -6.83 -9.12
C LEU A 46 14.98 -6.55 -7.63
N GLN A 47 16.22 -6.70 -7.13
CA GLN A 47 16.57 -6.48 -5.73
C GLN A 47 16.24 -5.06 -5.27
N GLU A 48 16.59 -4.06 -6.09
CA GLU A 48 16.35 -2.66 -5.75
C GLU A 48 14.85 -2.38 -5.59
N ASP A 49 14.05 -2.73 -6.59
CA ASP A 49 12.61 -2.53 -6.62
C ASP A 49 11.92 -3.21 -5.42
N ALA A 50 12.24 -4.48 -5.18
CA ALA A 50 11.66 -5.25 -4.10
C ALA A 50 12.01 -4.66 -2.72
N THR A 51 13.29 -4.35 -2.50
CA THR A 51 13.74 -3.83 -1.20
C THR A 51 13.24 -2.41 -0.94
N LEU A 52 13.07 -1.59 -1.98
CA LEU A 52 12.58 -0.23 -1.86
C LEU A 52 11.11 -0.18 -1.43
N LEU A 53 10.24 -0.99 -2.04
CA LEU A 53 8.83 -1.08 -1.64
C LEU A 53 8.67 -1.69 -0.24
N ALA A 54 9.48 -2.71 0.08
CA ALA A 54 9.49 -3.32 1.40
C ALA A 54 9.91 -2.33 2.50
N LYS A 55 11.00 -1.58 2.28
CA LYS A 55 11.45 -0.51 3.20
C LYS A 55 10.40 0.57 3.38
N ALA A 56 9.75 1.00 2.29
CA ALA A 56 8.65 1.96 2.38
C ALA A 56 7.50 1.43 3.25
N THR A 57 7.16 0.15 3.13
CA THR A 57 6.11 -0.51 3.92
C THR A 57 6.47 -0.52 5.41
N ILE A 58 7.73 -0.84 5.73
CA ILE A 58 8.26 -0.81 7.10
C ILE A 58 8.23 0.62 7.66
N HIS A 59 8.69 1.62 6.89
CA HIS A 59 8.63 3.03 7.29
C HIS A 59 7.20 3.47 7.58
N PHE A 60 6.23 3.08 6.75
CA PHE A 60 4.82 3.38 6.97
C PHE A 60 4.33 2.81 8.30
N LYS A 61 4.63 1.53 8.59
CA LYS A 61 4.21 0.91 9.85
C LYS A 61 4.87 1.54 11.09
N LYS A 62 6.10 2.07 10.94
CA LYS A 62 6.80 2.83 11.98
C LYS A 62 6.29 4.27 12.15
N GLY A 63 5.27 4.71 11.40
CA GLY A 63 4.80 6.10 11.41
C GLY A 63 5.74 7.09 10.73
N GLN A 64 6.74 6.60 9.98
CA GLN A 64 7.78 7.41 9.35
C GLN A 64 7.35 7.86 7.95
N TYR A 65 6.21 8.55 7.86
CA TYR A 65 5.55 8.89 6.59
C TYR A 65 6.41 9.73 5.64
N LEU A 66 7.17 10.70 6.15
CA LEU A 66 8.12 11.46 5.34
C LEU A 66 9.19 10.56 4.69
N GLN A 67 9.63 9.50 5.37
CA GLN A 67 10.60 8.56 4.82
C GLN A 67 9.97 7.68 3.74
N VAL A 68 8.69 7.32 3.88
CA VAL A 68 7.93 6.67 2.79
C VAL A 68 7.96 7.53 1.54
N LEU A 69 7.61 8.82 1.67
CA LEU A 69 7.60 9.74 0.54
C LEU A 69 8.97 9.88 -0.11
N LYS A 70 10.04 10.06 0.69
CA LYS A 70 11.41 10.15 0.16
C LYS A 70 11.82 8.86 -0.56
N THR A 71 11.49 7.70 0.00
CA THR A 71 11.82 6.39 -0.57
C THR A 71 11.14 6.20 -1.92
N LEU A 72 9.88 6.62 -2.06
CA LEU A 72 9.06 6.38 -3.26
C LEU A 72 9.11 7.52 -4.30
N ARG A 73 9.70 8.69 -3.99
CA ARG A 73 9.57 9.96 -4.74
C ARG A 73 9.90 9.88 -6.23
N LYS A 74 10.78 8.98 -6.68
CA LYS A 74 11.32 8.98 -8.05
C LYS A 74 11.33 7.62 -8.74
N LYS A 75 10.70 6.60 -8.15
CA LYS A 75 10.77 5.23 -8.69
C LYS A 75 9.54 4.92 -9.55
N ASN A 76 9.78 4.56 -10.81
CA ASN A 76 8.83 3.83 -11.63
C ASN A 76 9.24 2.36 -11.58
N PHE A 77 8.44 1.54 -10.92
CA PHE A 77 8.69 0.10 -10.85
C PHE A 77 8.42 -0.53 -12.22
N GLU A 78 9.08 -1.64 -12.54
CA GLU A 78 8.76 -2.40 -13.76
C GLU A 78 7.35 -3.00 -13.70
N SER A 79 6.96 -3.42 -12.51
CA SER A 79 5.66 -4.03 -12.21
C SER A 79 4.57 -2.99 -12.01
N LEU A 80 3.46 -3.13 -12.74
CA LEU A 80 2.25 -2.31 -12.53
C LEU A 80 1.71 -2.46 -11.11
N LEU A 81 1.73 -3.68 -10.55
CA LEU A 81 1.23 -3.93 -9.20
C LEU A 81 2.03 -3.18 -8.14
N ASP A 82 3.36 -3.13 -8.30
CA ASP A 82 4.24 -2.45 -7.36
C ASP A 82 4.13 -0.93 -7.48
N ASN A 83 3.93 -0.40 -8.69
CA ASN A 83 3.57 1.01 -8.86
C ASN A 83 2.23 1.37 -8.18
N ILE A 84 1.21 0.51 -8.29
CA ILE A 84 -0.08 0.71 -7.61
C ILE A 84 0.11 0.71 -6.09
N ARG A 85 0.84 -0.27 -5.55
CA ARG A 85 1.16 -0.36 -4.12
C ARG A 85 1.91 0.87 -3.62
N ALA A 86 2.97 1.29 -4.33
CA ALA A 86 3.75 2.46 -3.98
C ALA A 86 2.91 3.75 -3.96
N LYS A 87 2.05 3.95 -4.97
CA LYS A 87 1.16 5.11 -5.03
C LYS A 87 0.10 5.09 -3.93
N ALA A 88 -0.47 3.93 -3.63
CA ALA A 88 -1.41 3.81 -2.52
C ALA A 88 -0.73 4.07 -1.16
N LEU A 89 0.49 3.56 -0.95
CA LEU A 89 1.26 3.80 0.28
C LEU A 89 1.66 5.28 0.43
N THR A 90 2.02 5.91 -0.68
CA THR A 90 2.24 7.36 -0.77
C THR A 90 0.98 8.12 -0.36
N LEU A 91 -0.19 7.74 -0.87
CA LEU A 91 -1.46 8.40 -0.57
C LEU A 91 -1.87 8.24 0.91
N LYS A 92 -1.74 7.02 1.45
CA LYS A 92 -1.92 6.77 2.89
C LYS A 92 -0.98 7.65 3.73
N SER A 93 0.27 7.80 3.31
CA SER A 93 1.25 8.62 4.04
C SER A 93 0.87 10.10 4.07
N TYR A 94 0.37 10.63 2.96
CA TYR A 94 -0.16 12.01 2.93
C TYR A 94 -1.39 12.17 3.84
N TYR A 95 -2.28 11.18 3.86
CA TYR A 95 -3.44 11.18 4.75
C TYR A 95 -3.01 11.19 6.24
N GLU A 96 -2.09 10.32 6.64
CA GLU A 96 -1.63 10.23 8.04
C GLU A 96 -0.84 11.47 8.52
N MET A 97 -0.35 12.28 7.58
CA MET A 97 0.28 13.57 7.88
C MET A 97 -0.69 14.75 7.82
N GLU A 98 -1.99 14.50 7.62
CA GLU A 98 -3.02 15.53 7.49
C GLU A 98 -2.72 16.56 6.38
N ASP A 99 -2.10 16.10 5.28
CA ASP A 99 -1.75 16.95 4.13
C ASP A 99 -3.02 17.53 3.48
N ALA A 100 -3.10 18.85 3.39
CA ALA A 100 -4.28 19.56 2.86
C ALA A 100 -4.61 19.18 1.41
N ASP A 101 -3.62 18.78 0.63
CA ASP A 101 -3.76 18.44 -0.79
C ASP A 101 -3.99 16.94 -1.01
N VAL A 102 -4.25 16.16 0.04
CA VAL A 102 -4.46 14.70 -0.07
C VAL A 102 -5.57 14.35 -1.08
N LEU A 103 -6.59 15.21 -1.19
CA LEU A 103 -7.69 15.01 -2.13
C LEU A 103 -7.23 15.12 -3.60
N ASP A 104 -6.36 16.09 -3.91
CA ASP A 104 -5.79 16.25 -5.23
C ASP A 104 -4.88 15.07 -5.58
N LYS A 105 -4.16 14.55 -4.58
CA LYS A 105 -3.34 13.34 -4.74
C LYS A 105 -4.19 12.10 -5.02
N CYS A 106 -5.39 11.99 -4.45
CA CYS A 106 -6.37 10.95 -4.83
C CYS A 106 -6.75 11.06 -6.31
N LEU A 107 -6.99 12.28 -6.81
CA LEU A 107 -7.38 12.50 -8.22
C LEU A 107 -6.26 12.11 -9.19
N VAL A 108 -5.01 12.44 -8.85
CA VAL A 108 -3.83 12.00 -9.62
C VAL A 108 -3.72 10.47 -9.64
N PHE A 109 -3.98 9.81 -8.50
CA PHE A 109 -3.97 8.36 -8.42
C PHE A 109 -5.10 7.72 -9.24
N ASP A 110 -6.31 8.27 -9.20
CA ASP A 110 -7.45 7.81 -10.01
C ASP A 110 -7.18 7.94 -11.50
N ALA A 111 -6.57 9.05 -11.93
CA ALA A 111 -6.18 9.27 -13.31
C ALA A 111 -5.14 8.23 -13.78
N TYR A 112 -4.18 7.90 -12.92
CA TYR A 112 -3.22 6.83 -13.17
C TYR A 112 -3.91 5.47 -13.32
N LEU A 113 -4.77 5.08 -12.36
CA LEU A 113 -5.49 3.80 -12.38
C LEU A 113 -6.39 3.67 -13.61
N SER A 114 -7.08 4.75 -13.99
CA SER A 114 -7.99 4.78 -15.15
C SER A 114 -7.29 4.46 -16.47
N ARG A 115 -6.02 4.88 -16.63
CA ARG A 115 -5.20 4.55 -17.82
C ARG A 115 -4.93 3.06 -17.95
N HIS A 116 -4.94 2.34 -16.83
CA HIS A 116 -4.68 0.90 -16.77
C HIS A 116 -5.97 0.05 -16.67
N ASN A 117 -7.14 0.68 -16.60
CA ASN A 117 -8.43 0.00 -16.38
C ASN A 117 -8.89 -0.89 -17.57
N ARG A 118 -8.32 -0.70 -18.77
CA ARG A 118 -8.68 -1.49 -19.97
C ARG A 118 -8.43 -2.99 -19.83
N ARG A 119 -7.54 -3.40 -18.92
CA ARG A 119 -7.13 -4.80 -18.72
C ARG A 119 -7.98 -5.56 -17.69
N LYS A 120 -9.01 -4.93 -17.09
CA LYS A 120 -9.83 -5.50 -16.00
C LYS A 120 -8.99 -6.16 -14.89
N ILE A 121 -7.86 -5.53 -14.55
CA ILE A 121 -6.96 -6.03 -13.52
C ILE A 121 -7.62 -5.81 -12.16
N GLU A 122 -7.78 -6.88 -11.39
CA GLU A 122 -8.43 -6.84 -10.08
C GLU A 122 -7.78 -5.82 -9.14
N ALA A 123 -6.45 -5.71 -9.13
CA ALA A 123 -5.72 -4.73 -8.34
C ALA A 123 -6.05 -3.26 -8.69
N VAL A 124 -6.38 -2.98 -9.97
CA VAL A 124 -6.82 -1.63 -10.39
C VAL A 124 -8.21 -1.35 -9.83
N ALA A 125 -9.14 -2.30 -9.94
CA ALA A 125 -10.47 -2.17 -9.36
C ALA A 125 -10.41 -1.99 -7.83
N ALA A 126 -9.61 -2.82 -7.14
CA ALA A 126 -9.41 -2.74 -5.69
C ALA A 126 -8.85 -1.37 -5.25
N SER A 127 -7.97 -0.78 -6.05
CA SER A 127 -7.36 0.52 -5.77
C SER A 127 -8.30 1.69 -6.07
N LEU A 128 -9.14 1.58 -7.10
CA LEU A 128 -10.20 2.56 -7.37
C LEU A 128 -11.25 2.56 -6.24
N HIS A 129 -11.64 1.38 -5.76
CA HIS A 129 -12.52 1.25 -4.59
C HIS A 129 -11.89 1.88 -3.34
N PHE A 130 -10.62 1.58 -3.07
CA PHE A 130 -9.87 2.21 -1.98
C PHE A 130 -9.87 3.75 -2.08
N SER A 131 -9.51 4.31 -3.24
CA SER A 131 -9.50 5.76 -3.48
C SER A 131 -10.89 6.38 -3.30
N LYS A 132 -11.95 5.73 -3.79
CA LYS A 132 -13.33 6.19 -3.62
C LYS A 132 -13.70 6.32 -2.13
N ILE A 133 -13.43 5.27 -1.35
CA ILE A 133 -13.74 5.26 0.09
C ILE A 133 -12.88 6.29 0.84
N LEU A 134 -11.58 6.36 0.55
CA LEU A 134 -10.69 7.34 1.17
C LEU A 134 -11.17 8.77 0.94
N LYS A 135 -11.61 9.11 -0.28
CA LYS A 135 -12.18 10.43 -0.58
C LYS A 135 -13.47 10.70 0.21
N ALA A 136 -14.31 9.71 0.46
CA ALA A 136 -15.51 9.87 1.29
C ALA A 136 -15.13 10.16 2.76
N ILE A 137 -14.12 9.46 3.28
CA ILE A 137 -13.57 9.71 4.62
C ILE A 137 -13.01 11.14 4.71
N ILE A 138 -12.18 11.56 3.76
CA ILE A 138 -11.56 12.91 3.74
C ILE A 138 -12.63 14.01 3.67
N ARG A 139 -13.62 13.84 2.78
CA ARG A 139 -14.66 14.86 2.57
C ARG A 139 -15.70 14.93 3.68
N ARG A 140 -15.79 13.89 4.51
CA ARG A 140 -16.81 13.73 5.56
C ARG A 140 -18.23 14.00 5.08
N ASN A 141 -18.52 13.55 3.85
CA ASN A 141 -19.76 13.87 3.15
C ASN A 141 -20.75 12.69 3.09
N LEU A 142 -20.45 11.58 3.77
CA LEU A 142 -21.34 10.43 3.90
C LEU A 142 -21.52 10.04 5.38
N PRO A 143 -22.67 9.47 5.77
CA PRO A 143 -22.86 8.92 7.10
C PRO A 143 -21.81 7.85 7.43
N ALA A 144 -21.29 7.85 8.66
CA ALA A 144 -20.28 6.89 9.09
C ALA A 144 -20.71 5.43 8.87
N GLN A 145 -22.00 5.14 9.07
CA GLN A 145 -22.57 3.81 8.85
C GLN A 145 -22.53 3.40 7.37
N GLN A 146 -22.75 4.33 6.45
CA GLN A 146 -22.66 4.06 5.02
C GLN A 146 -21.22 3.75 4.62
N ILE A 147 -20.25 4.55 5.06
CA ILE A 147 -18.82 4.30 4.75
C ILE A 147 -18.37 2.94 5.31
N LEU A 148 -18.85 2.56 6.50
CA LEU A 148 -18.53 1.25 7.07
C LEU A 148 -19.16 0.09 6.30
N SER A 149 -20.37 0.25 5.77
CA SER A 149 -20.97 -0.73 4.84
C SER A 149 -20.12 -0.82 3.58
N ASP A 150 -19.80 0.33 2.97
CA ASP A 150 -18.96 0.37 1.76
C ASP A 150 -17.62 -0.33 1.97
N ILE A 151 -16.96 -0.13 3.11
CA ILE A 151 -15.71 -0.83 3.46
C ILE A 151 -15.94 -2.34 3.58
N LYS A 152 -17.04 -2.79 4.19
CA LYS A 152 -17.34 -4.22 4.41
C LYS A 152 -17.78 -4.95 3.14
N ASP A 153 -18.60 -4.32 2.32
CA ASP A 153 -19.31 -4.98 1.23
C ASP A 153 -18.55 -4.89 -0.10
N THR A 154 -17.70 -3.87 -0.26
CA THR A 154 -16.95 -3.68 -1.51
C THR A 154 -15.87 -4.75 -1.69
N GLN A 155 -15.94 -5.53 -2.77
CA GLN A 155 -14.90 -6.47 -3.19
C GLN A 155 -14.64 -6.34 -4.70
N PRO A 156 -13.37 -6.32 -5.13
CA PRO A 156 -12.14 -6.36 -4.33
C PRO A 156 -11.87 -5.01 -3.63
N LEU A 157 -11.17 -5.00 -2.50
CA LEU A 157 -10.79 -3.77 -1.78
C LEU A 157 -9.42 -3.91 -1.11
N TYR A 158 -8.52 -2.97 -1.39
CA TYR A 158 -7.24 -2.88 -0.70
C TYR A 158 -7.31 -2.04 0.58
N PHE A 159 -6.41 -2.36 1.52
CA PHE A 159 -6.21 -1.64 2.78
C PHE A 159 -7.46 -1.54 3.66
N ARG A 160 -8.29 -2.58 3.66
CA ARG A 160 -9.53 -2.65 4.44
C ARG A 160 -9.34 -2.38 5.92
N GLU A 161 -8.37 -3.05 6.55
CA GLU A 161 -8.07 -2.89 7.98
C GLU A 161 -7.72 -1.44 8.30
N TRP A 162 -6.83 -0.85 7.49
CA TRP A 162 -6.45 0.55 7.64
C TRP A 162 -7.63 1.52 7.46
N LEU A 163 -8.52 1.28 6.48
CA LEU A 163 -9.74 2.09 6.31
C LEU A 163 -10.67 1.98 7.53
N LEU A 164 -10.80 0.79 8.13
CA LEU A 164 -11.56 0.59 9.36
C LEU A 164 -10.95 1.34 10.54
N GLU A 165 -9.61 1.37 10.66
CA GLU A 165 -8.91 2.17 11.67
C GLU A 165 -9.25 3.66 11.52
N LYS A 166 -9.22 4.21 10.30
CA LYS A 166 -9.55 5.62 10.04
C LYS A 166 -11.01 5.97 10.38
N MET A 167 -11.92 5.00 10.34
CA MET A 167 -13.31 5.22 10.76
C MET A 167 -13.47 5.41 12.28
N ILE A 168 -12.49 5.00 13.09
CA ILE A 168 -12.50 5.26 14.53
C ILE A 168 -12.37 6.77 14.77
N ASP A 169 -11.43 7.42 14.08
CA ASP A 169 -11.18 8.86 14.21
C ASP A 169 -12.30 9.68 13.54
N TYR A 170 -12.84 9.19 12.42
CA TYR A 170 -14.01 9.77 11.76
C TYR A 170 -15.23 9.95 12.69
N ARG A 171 -15.39 9.08 13.70
CA ARG A 171 -16.54 9.12 14.62
C ARG A 171 -16.33 10.02 15.85
N LYS A 172 -15.08 10.43 16.13
CA LYS A 172 -14.74 11.25 17.32
C LYS A 172 -15.00 12.75 17.13
N THR A 173 -15.20 13.18 15.89
CA THR A 173 -15.33 14.59 15.50
C THR A 173 -16.72 14.83 14.94
#